data_AF-A0A382TRU5-F1
#
_entry.id   AF-A0A382TRU5-F1
#
_cell.length_a   1.000
_cell.length_b   1.000
_cell.length_c   1.000
_cell.angle_alpha   90.00
_cell.angle_beta   90.00
_cell.angle_gamma   90.00
#
_symmetry.space_group_name_H-M   'P 1'
#
loop_
_entity.id
_entity.type
_entity.pdbx_description
1 polymer ?
#
loop_
_entity_poly.entity_id
_entity_poly.type
_entity_poly.pdbx_seq_one_letter_code
_entity_poly.pdbx_strand_id
1 'polypeptide(L)'
;TASLQSENSQDSGADVNEVMFSLYSTADRLNELSKMMVRMRFASENNDYQLQTDTELEMKKLAKFLPDNYSLPLIIESSKDASTIGTKLAQLYLERCYSLFTGDQDNVNILEAEIAVLESSW
;
A
#
# COMPACT_ATOMS: atom_id res chain seq x y z
N THR A 1 -21.77 9.63 40.98
CA THR A 1 -21.07 9.82 39.69
C THR A 1 -20.32 8.55 39.35
N ALA A 2 -20.88 7.72 38.49
CA ALA A 2 -20.18 6.55 37.95
C ALA A 2 -20.32 6.62 36.44
N SER A 3 -19.23 7.00 35.78
CA SER A 3 -19.07 6.90 34.34
C SER A 3 -17.83 6.04 34.15
N LEU A 4 -18.02 4.79 33.75
CA LEU A 4 -16.97 3.95 33.20
C LEU A 4 -17.60 3.00 32.16
N GLN A 5 -16.76 2.70 31.16
CA GLN A 5 -16.95 1.86 29.98
C GLN A 5 -17.79 2.45 28.83
N SER A 6 -17.15 3.26 27.99
CA SER A 6 -17.28 3.05 26.54
C SER A 6 -16.32 1.92 26.15
N GLU A 7 -16.80 0.69 26.10
CA GLU A 7 -16.09 -0.38 25.41
C GLU A 7 -16.12 -0.05 23.91
N ASN A 8 -14.96 0.35 23.38
CA ASN A 8 -14.76 0.63 21.97
C ASN A 8 -14.74 -0.69 21.18
N SER A 9 -15.92 -1.24 20.93
CA SER A 9 -16.12 -2.47 20.15
C SER A 9 -16.07 -2.20 18.65
N GLN A 10 -14.94 -1.71 18.14
CA GLN A 10 -14.67 -1.61 16.70
C GLN A 10 -13.36 -2.28 16.25
N ASP A 11 -12.69 -3.05 17.12
CA ASP A 11 -11.33 -3.56 16.87
C ASP A 11 -11.25 -5.05 16.46
N SER A 12 -12.33 -5.81 16.57
CA SER A 12 -12.24 -7.28 16.44
C SER A 12 -11.98 -7.79 15.01
N GLY A 13 -12.39 -7.06 13.97
CA GLY A 13 -12.02 -7.36 12.57
C GLY A 13 -10.70 -6.72 12.14
N ALA A 14 -10.29 -5.66 12.83
CA ALA A 14 -9.10 -4.90 12.52
C ALA A 14 -7.81 -5.63 12.92
N ASP A 15 -7.88 -6.43 13.99
CA ASP A 15 -6.80 -7.25 14.54
C ASP A 15 -6.53 -8.52 13.70
N VAL A 16 -7.58 -9.13 13.11
CA VAL A 16 -7.44 -10.38 12.34
C VAL A 16 -6.47 -10.23 11.17
N ASN A 17 -6.57 -9.14 10.39
CA ASN A 17 -5.67 -8.94 9.25
C ASN A 17 -4.23 -8.68 9.70
N GLU A 18 -4.01 -7.99 10.83
CA GLU A 18 -2.66 -7.77 11.36
C GLU A 18 -2.02 -9.09 11.83
N VAL A 19 -2.78 -9.94 12.52
CA VAL A 19 -2.34 -11.30 12.88
C VAL A 19 -2.00 -12.10 11.62
N MET A 20 -2.85 -12.07 10.60
CA MET A 20 -2.59 -12.79 9.33
C MET A 20 -1.33 -12.27 8.64
N PHE A 21 -1.14 -10.95 8.53
CA PHE A 21 0.05 -10.37 7.93
C PHE A 21 1.31 -10.73 8.71
N SER A 22 1.25 -10.84 10.04
CA SER A 22 2.38 -11.28 10.86
C SER A 22 2.85 -12.71 10.51
N LEU A 23 1.93 -13.57 10.04
CA LEU A 23 2.21 -14.95 9.65
C LEU A 23 2.67 -15.10 8.19
N TYR A 24 2.40 -14.10 7.35
CA TYR A 24 2.75 -14.13 5.92
C TYR A 24 4.26 -14.02 5.69
N SER A 25 4.73 -14.70 4.64
CA SER A 25 6.07 -14.43 4.11
C SER A 25 6.13 -13.03 3.49
N THR A 26 7.33 -12.50 3.28
CA THR A 26 7.49 -11.23 2.55
C THR A 26 6.88 -11.29 1.15
N ALA A 27 6.98 -12.44 0.47
CA ALA A 27 6.37 -12.63 -0.85
C ALA A 27 4.84 -12.57 -0.80
N ASP A 28 4.22 -13.21 0.20
CA ASP A 28 2.76 -13.16 0.39
C ASP A 28 2.29 -11.75 0.70
N ARG A 29 3.04 -11.00 1.54
CA ARG A 29 2.74 -9.58 1.83
C ARG A 29 2.83 -8.72 0.57
N LEU A 30 3.80 -8.95 -0.31
CA LEU A 30 3.89 -8.25 -1.60
C LEU A 30 2.73 -8.57 -2.54
N ASN A 31 2.29 -9.83 -2.55
CA ASN A 31 1.13 -10.24 -3.32
C ASN A 31 -0.16 -9.56 -2.80
N GLU A 32 -0.34 -9.47 -1.48
CA GLU A 32 -1.45 -8.72 -0.89
C GLU A 32 -1.37 -7.22 -1.18
N LEU A 33 -0.18 -6.62 -1.07
CA LEU A 33 0.03 -5.21 -1.43
C LEU A 33 -0.39 -4.95 -2.88
N SER A 34 -0.03 -5.85 -3.81
CA SER A 34 -0.43 -5.76 -5.22
C SER A 34 -1.95 -5.77 -5.39
N LYS A 35 -2.67 -6.65 -4.67
CA LYS A 35 -4.13 -6.72 -4.74
C LYS A 35 -4.78 -5.47 -4.17
N MET A 36 -4.28 -4.96 -3.04
CA MET A 36 -4.78 -3.74 -2.42
C MET A 36 -4.52 -2.52 -3.30
N MET A 37 -3.35 -2.44 -3.95
CA MET A 37 -3.03 -1.38 -4.92
C MET A 37 -4.04 -1.36 -6.07
N VAL A 38 -4.33 -2.53 -6.66
CA VAL A 38 -5.35 -2.65 -7.72
C VAL A 38 -6.73 -2.23 -7.21
N ARG A 39 -7.12 -2.67 -6.01
CA ARG A 39 -8.38 -2.30 -5.37
C ARG A 39 -8.48 -0.79 -5.10
N MET A 40 -7.41 -0.17 -4.62
CA MET A 40 -7.31 1.28 -4.39
C MET A 40 -7.52 2.03 -5.70
N ARG A 41 -6.79 1.65 -6.76
CA ARG A 41 -6.92 2.31 -8.07
C ARG A 41 -8.32 2.18 -8.64
N PHE A 42 -8.92 1.00 -8.57
CA PHE A 42 -10.30 0.79 -8.99
C PHE A 42 -11.26 1.72 -8.21
N ALA A 43 -11.08 1.84 -6.90
CA ALA A 43 -11.88 2.75 -6.08
C ALA A 43 -11.67 4.22 -6.43
N SER A 44 -10.43 4.64 -6.72
CA SER A 44 -10.10 5.99 -7.16
C SER A 44 -10.70 6.35 -8.50
N GLU A 45 -10.58 5.48 -9.50
CA GLU A 45 -11.16 5.66 -10.83
C GLU A 45 -12.69 5.80 -10.78
N ASN A 46 -13.35 5.15 -9.81
CA ASN A 46 -14.79 5.17 -9.65
C ASN A 46 -15.30 6.17 -8.58
N ASN A 47 -14.42 6.98 -7.99
CA ASN A 47 -14.75 7.89 -6.87
C ASN A 47 -15.42 7.19 -5.67
N ASP A 48 -15.09 5.92 -5.42
CA ASP A 48 -15.56 5.16 -4.26
C ASP A 48 -14.70 5.50 -3.03
N TYR A 49 -15.01 6.62 -2.39
CA TYR A 49 -14.25 7.13 -1.24
C TYR A 49 -14.27 6.20 -0.02
N GLN A 50 -15.33 5.41 0.14
CA GLN A 50 -15.41 4.45 1.24
C GLN A 50 -14.42 3.31 1.01
N LEU A 51 -14.43 2.71 -0.18
CA LEU A 51 -13.48 1.66 -0.53
C LEU A 51 -12.03 2.15 -0.53
N GLN A 52 -11.78 3.41 -0.92
CA GLN A 52 -10.47 4.04 -0.79
C GLN A 52 -10.04 4.09 0.69
N THR A 53 -10.90 4.59 1.59
CA THR A 53 -10.59 4.72 3.02
C THR A 53 -10.28 3.37 3.66
N ASP A 54 -11.11 2.36 3.37
CA ASP A 54 -10.95 1.01 3.93
C ASP A 54 -9.68 0.35 3.39
N THR A 55 -9.40 0.51 2.09
CA THR A 55 -8.18 -0.01 1.46
C THR A 55 -6.93 0.66 2.00
N GLU A 56 -6.95 1.99 2.19
CA GLU A 56 -5.83 2.75 2.74
C GLU A 56 -5.50 2.29 4.16
N LEU A 57 -6.53 2.09 4.99
CA LEU A 57 -6.35 1.59 6.35
C LEU A 57 -5.71 0.19 6.35
N GLU A 58 -6.15 -0.69 5.45
CA GLU A 58 -5.58 -2.04 5.34
C GLU A 58 -4.12 -2.02 4.85
N MET A 59 -3.80 -1.21 3.85
CA MET A 59 -2.43 -1.03 3.36
C MET A 59 -1.50 -0.49 4.46
N LYS A 60 -1.97 0.46 5.28
CA LYS A 60 -1.22 0.99 6.44
C LYS A 60 -0.94 -0.07 7.49
N LYS A 61 -1.84 -1.03 7.68
CA LYS A 61 -1.61 -2.18 8.58
C LYS A 61 -0.56 -3.13 8.03
N LEU A 62 -0.66 -3.48 6.75
CA LEU A 62 0.33 -4.30 6.05
C LEU A 62 1.73 -3.67 6.11
N ALA A 63 1.81 -2.34 6.01
CA ALA A 63 3.07 -1.60 6.05
C ALA A 63 3.91 -1.83 7.30
N LYS A 64 3.29 -2.14 8.45
CA LYS A 64 3.99 -2.45 9.70
C LYS A 64 4.90 -3.70 9.59
N PHE A 65 4.65 -4.54 8.58
CA PHE A 65 5.33 -5.82 8.38
C PHE A 65 6.22 -5.86 7.12
N LEU A 66 6.42 -4.70 6.49
CA LEU A 66 7.25 -4.54 5.30
C LEU A 66 8.43 -3.60 5.58
N PRO A 67 9.56 -3.76 4.87
CA PRO A 67 10.69 -2.85 5.00
C PRO A 67 10.35 -1.40 4.63
N ASP A 68 10.93 -0.44 5.35
CA ASP A 68 10.70 1.00 5.10
C ASP A 68 11.10 1.44 3.68
N ASN A 69 12.14 0.81 3.12
CA ASN A 69 12.62 1.10 1.77
C ASN A 69 11.66 0.64 0.65
N TYR A 70 10.53 0.00 1.00
CA TYR A 70 9.46 -0.26 0.04
C TYR A 70 8.60 0.99 -0.20
N SER A 71 8.67 1.98 0.70
CA SER A 71 7.98 3.28 0.60
C SER A 71 6.47 3.19 0.35
N LEU A 72 5.78 2.33 1.11
CA LEU A 72 4.33 2.16 0.99
C LEU A 72 3.48 3.44 1.03
N PRO A 73 3.84 4.51 1.76
CA PRO A 73 3.11 5.78 1.66
C PRO A 73 3.00 6.31 0.23
N LEU A 74 4.08 6.19 -0.57
CA LEU A 74 4.09 6.63 -1.97
C LEU A 74 3.23 5.73 -2.86
N ILE A 75 3.17 4.42 -2.58
CA ILE A 75 2.26 3.50 -3.27
C ILE A 75 0.81 3.89 -2.98
N ILE A 76 0.46 4.17 -1.72
CA ILE A 76 -0.88 4.58 -1.32
C ILE A 76 -1.26 5.89 -2.02
N GLU A 77 -0.38 6.89 -1.99
CA GLU A 77 -0.64 8.21 -2.55
C GLU A 77 -0.81 8.16 -4.08
N SER A 78 0.13 7.53 -4.79
CA SER A 78 0.05 7.36 -6.24
C SER A 78 -1.13 6.49 -6.68
N SER A 79 -1.51 5.47 -5.90
CA SER A 79 -2.70 4.64 -6.19
C SER A 79 -4.01 5.39 -6.01
N LYS A 80 -4.01 6.47 -5.21
CA LYS A 80 -5.17 7.33 -5.01
C LYS A 80 -5.36 8.34 -6.15
N ASP A 81 -4.27 8.68 -6.84
CA ASP A 81 -4.29 9.56 -8.01
C ASP A 81 -4.74 8.78 -9.27
N ALA A 82 -5.96 9.09 -9.73
CA ALA A 82 -6.56 8.49 -10.92
C ALA A 82 -5.97 9.01 -12.24
N SER A 83 -4.98 9.90 -12.20
CA SER A 83 -4.25 10.36 -13.39
C SER A 83 -3.41 9.23 -14.01
N THR A 84 -2.94 9.46 -15.24
CA THR A 84 -2.00 8.56 -15.90
C THR A 84 -0.64 8.53 -15.19
N ILE A 85 -0.22 9.65 -14.60
CA ILE A 85 1.04 9.76 -13.84
C ILE A 85 0.93 8.94 -12.55
N GLY A 86 -0.12 9.14 -11.75
CA GLY A 86 -0.38 8.38 -10.53
C GLY A 86 -0.45 6.87 -10.78
N THR A 87 -1.16 6.46 -11.84
CA THR A 87 -1.22 5.07 -12.28
C THR A 87 0.15 4.47 -12.54
N LYS A 88 1.00 5.19 -13.27
CA LYS A 88 2.34 4.71 -13.63
C LYS A 88 3.27 4.69 -12.42
N LEU A 89 3.21 5.70 -11.55
CA LEU A 89 3.96 5.74 -10.30
C LEU A 89 3.60 4.56 -9.39
N ALA A 90 2.32 4.27 -9.20
CA ALA A 90 1.87 3.14 -8.37
C ALA A 90 2.45 1.81 -8.88
N GLN A 91 2.42 1.60 -10.20
CA GLN A 91 3.01 0.43 -10.83
C GLN A 91 4.52 0.35 -10.59
N LEU A 92 5.26 1.42 -10.88
CA LEU A 92 6.72 1.45 -10.73
C LEU A 92 7.14 1.22 -9.27
N TYR A 93 6.44 1.81 -8.31
CA TYR A 93 6.72 1.60 -6.90
C TYR A 93 6.51 0.15 -6.47
N LEU A 94 5.46 -0.51 -6.95
CA LEU A 94 5.22 -1.92 -6.68
C LEU A 94 6.30 -2.81 -7.33
N GLU A 95 6.64 -2.56 -8.59
CA GLU A 95 7.71 -3.27 -9.31
C GLU A 95 9.07 -3.11 -8.61
N ARG A 96 9.34 -1.93 -8.06
CA ARG A 96 10.53 -1.67 -7.25
C ARG A 96 10.54 -2.51 -5.99
N CYS A 97 9.39 -2.66 -5.30
CA CYS A 97 9.30 -3.52 -4.12
C CYS A 97 9.63 -4.98 -4.44
N TYR A 98 9.17 -5.49 -5.59
CA TYR A 98 9.53 -6.84 -6.05
C TYR A 98 11.03 -6.96 -6.37
N SER A 99 11.62 -5.93 -6.99
CA SER A 99 13.05 -5.93 -7.34
C SER A 99 13.94 -5.86 -6.09
N LEU A 100 13.55 -5.05 -5.10
CA LEU A 100 14.19 -5.02 -3.78
C LEU A 100 14.10 -6.38 -3.08
N PHE A 101 12.96 -7.04 -3.16
CA PHE A 101 12.74 -8.37 -2.58
C PHE A 101 13.64 -9.44 -3.20
N THR A 102 13.83 -9.42 -4.52
CA THR A 102 14.69 -10.38 -5.23
C THR A 102 16.17 -10.01 -5.19
N GLY A 103 16.52 -8.80 -4.74
CA GLY A 103 17.89 -8.28 -4.74
C GLY A 103 18.39 -7.84 -6.12
N ASP A 104 17.48 -7.58 -7.06
CA ASP A 104 17.81 -7.10 -8.41
C ASP A 104 18.13 -5.60 -8.39
N GLN A 105 19.35 -5.26 -7.97
CA GLN A 105 19.77 -3.87 -7.80
C GLN A 105 19.83 -3.11 -9.13
N ASP A 106 20.14 -3.78 -10.23
CA ASP A 106 20.18 -3.15 -11.56
C ASP A 106 18.77 -2.69 -11.96
N ASN A 107 17.76 -3.53 -11.77
CA ASN A 107 16.38 -3.16 -12.05
C ASN A 107 15.86 -2.08 -11.07
N VAL A 108 16.24 -2.14 -9.79
CA VAL A 108 15.92 -1.06 -8.84
C VAL A 108 16.44 0.29 -9.34
N ASN A 109 17.69 0.35 -9.84
CA ASN A 109 18.26 1.61 -10.33
C ASN A 109 17.53 2.14 -11.58
N ILE A 110 17.09 1.25 -12.47
CA ILE A 110 16.30 1.61 -13.65
C ILE A 110 14.95 2.19 -13.23
N LEU A 111 14.25 1.51 -12.32
CA LEU A 111 12.94 1.92 -11.81
C LEU A 111 13.03 3.26 -11.06
N GLU A 112 14.05 3.46 -10.22
CA GLU A 112 14.27 4.72 -9.50
C GLU A 112 14.49 5.90 -10.47
N ALA A 113 15.21 5.69 -11.57
CA ALA A 113 15.38 6.73 -12.59
C ALA A 113 14.05 7.08 -13.29
N GLU A 114 13.22 6.08 -13.60
CA GLU A 114 11.91 6.31 -14.21
C GLU A 114 10.93 6.99 -13.24
N ILE A 115 10.92 6.57 -11.97
CA ILE A 115 10.15 7.18 -10.89
C ILE A 115 10.53 8.66 -10.77
N ALA A 116 11.82 8.99 -10.64
CA ALA A 116 12.28 10.36 -10.46
C ALA A 116 11.85 11.30 -11.61
N VAL A 117 11.81 10.79 -12.85
CA VAL A 117 11.31 11.56 -13.99
C VAL A 117 9.82 11.87 -13.83
N LEU A 118 9.01 10.89 -13.47
CA LEU A 118 7.56 11.08 -13.31
C LEU A 118 7.21 11.96 -12.11
N GLU A 119 7.90 11.77 -10.98
CA GLU A 119 7.70 12.58 -9.77
C GLU A 119 7.97 14.08 -10.01
N SER A 120 8.88 14.43 -10.92
CA SER A 120 9.13 15.83 -11.27
C SER A 120 7.92 16.54 -11.89
N SER A 121 6.93 15.76 -12.34
CA SER A 121 5.73 16.21 -13.03
C SER A 121 4.43 15.79 -12.31
N TRP A 122 4.54 15.24 -11.09
CA TRP A 122 3.43 14.74 -10.29
C TRP A 122 3.01 15.76 -9.21
#